data_AF-A0A1C6R6S2-F1
#
_entry.id   AF-A0A1C6R6S2-F1
#
_cell.length_a   1.000
_cell.length_b   1.000
_cell.length_c   1.000
_cell.angle_alpha   90.00
_cell.angle_beta   90.00
_cell.angle_gamma   90.00
#
_symmetry.space_group_name_H-M   'P 1'
#
loop_
_entity.id
_entity.type
_entity.pdbx_description
1 polymer ?
#
loop_
_entity_poly.entity_id
_entity_poly.type
_entity_poly.pdbx_seq_one_letter_code
_entity_poly.pdbx_strand_id
1 'polypeptide(L)'
;MECHGRDAAELTALADHLTAHGRVLEMLAGPLPGMYDPSGPGRLLFAFFAAMAETERENIRESTLEGLDTAARKGNHGGRPPVITEDMLHTVLRRRADGESVEQIQPDLIIPTGKRKGQSPSAAKWWRTSRYAHVRAVSKIEQLRPRPVLLALVEHAIA
;
A
#
# COMPACT_ATOMS: atom_id res chain seq x y z
N MET A 1 -20.42 -12.03 -15.45
CA MET A 1 -21.12 -10.73 -15.51
C MET A 1 -20.03 -9.70 -15.79
N GLU A 2 -19.71 -9.49 -17.06
CA GLU A 2 -18.64 -8.56 -17.45
C GLU A 2 -19.25 -7.15 -17.54
N CYS A 3 -18.82 -6.27 -16.63
CA CYS A 3 -19.30 -4.91 -16.53
C CYS A 3 -18.44 -3.99 -17.42
N HIS A 4 -19.08 -3.29 -18.36
CA HIS A 4 -18.44 -2.29 -19.22
C HIS A 4 -18.29 -0.89 -18.55
N GLY A 5 -18.57 -0.79 -17.24
CA GLY A 5 -18.25 0.36 -16.39
C GLY A 5 -17.39 -0.09 -15.22
N ARG A 6 -16.39 0.69 -14.81
CA ARG A 6 -15.49 0.28 -13.72
C ARG A 6 -16.19 0.28 -12.37
N ASP A 7 -17.33 0.96 -12.27
CA ASP A 7 -18.22 1.00 -11.11
C ASP A 7 -19.69 1.22 -11.52
N ALA A 8 -20.61 1.03 -10.56
CA ALA A 8 -22.06 1.16 -10.78
C ALA A 8 -22.51 2.62 -11.01
N ALA A 9 -21.78 3.59 -10.47
CA ALA A 9 -22.04 5.02 -10.67
C ALA A 9 -21.66 5.49 -12.08
N GLU A 10 -20.52 5.04 -12.61
CA GLU A 10 -20.09 5.21 -13.99
C GLU A 10 -21.12 4.63 -14.96
N LEU A 11 -21.67 3.44 -14.66
CA LEU A 11 -22.71 2.82 -15.48
C LEU A 11 -24.01 3.63 -15.48
N THR A 12 -24.41 4.16 -14.33
CA THR A 12 -25.60 5.01 -14.20
C THR A 12 -25.41 6.35 -14.91
N ALA A 13 -24.24 6.98 -14.73
CA ALA A 13 -23.88 8.21 -15.41
C ALA A 13 -23.83 8.03 -16.94
N LEU A 14 -23.37 6.88 -17.42
CA LEU A 14 -23.38 6.55 -18.84
C LEU A 14 -24.81 6.40 -19.37
N ALA A 15 -25.69 5.73 -18.63
CA ALA A 15 -27.09 5.58 -19.00
C ALA A 15 -27.82 6.93 -19.09
N ASP A 16 -27.59 7.82 -18.11
CA ASP A 16 -28.14 9.17 -18.12
C ASP A 16 -27.58 10.00 -19.28
N HIS A 17 -26.28 9.89 -19.56
CA HIS A 17 -25.63 10.56 -20.68
C HIS A 17 -26.23 10.14 -22.02
N LEU A 18 -26.43 8.83 -22.25
CA LEU A 18 -27.05 8.32 -23.47
C LEU A 18 -28.49 8.83 -23.63
N THR A 19 -29.25 8.82 -22.53
CA THR A 19 -30.63 9.32 -22.48
C THR A 19 -30.70 10.81 -22.85
N ALA A 20 -29.80 11.63 -22.29
CA ALA A 20 -29.74 13.06 -22.58
C ALA A 20 -29.45 13.37 -24.06
N HIS A 21 -28.80 12.45 -24.78
CA HIS A 21 -28.52 12.55 -26.21
C HIS A 21 -29.55 11.83 -27.08
N GLY A 22 -30.68 11.40 -26.52
CA GLY A 22 -31.74 10.70 -27.25
C GLY A 22 -31.34 9.32 -27.77
N ARG A 23 -30.34 8.68 -27.14
CA ARG A 23 -29.85 7.34 -27.50
C ARG A 23 -30.33 6.33 -26.47
N VAL A 24 -30.61 5.11 -26.94
CA VAL A 24 -31.06 4.00 -26.09
C VAL A 24 -29.87 3.11 -25.74
N LEU A 25 -29.83 2.65 -24.50
CA LEU A 25 -28.88 1.63 -24.04
C LEU A 25 -29.51 0.24 -24.25
N GLU A 26 -28.84 -0.63 -25.01
CA GLU A 26 -29.25 -2.02 -25.20
C GLU A 26 -28.32 -2.94 -24.39
N MET A 27 -28.90 -3.75 -23.53
CA MET A 27 -28.18 -4.75 -22.75
C MET A 27 -28.27 -6.11 -23.44
N LEU A 28 -27.13 -6.57 -23.99
CA LEU A 28 -27.07 -7.85 -24.72
C LEU A 28 -27.11 -9.07 -23.79
N ALA A 29 -26.71 -8.92 -22.54
CA ALA A 29 -26.67 -9.98 -21.54
C ALA A 29 -26.77 -9.41 -20.12
N GLY A 30 -27.20 -10.23 -19.16
CA GLY A 30 -27.31 -9.86 -17.76
C GLY A 30 -28.73 -10.02 -17.21
N PRO A 31 -28.99 -9.54 -15.98
CA PRO A 31 -30.29 -9.68 -15.31
C PRO A 31 -31.39 -8.83 -15.96
N LEU A 32 -31.03 -7.86 -16.79
CA LEU A 32 -31.93 -7.00 -17.54
C LEU A 32 -31.54 -7.02 -19.02
N PRO A 33 -31.83 -8.09 -19.78
CA PRO A 33 -31.58 -8.09 -21.22
C PRO A 33 -32.60 -7.20 -21.96
N GLY A 34 -32.17 -6.58 -23.05
CA GLY A 34 -33.01 -5.77 -23.93
C GLY A 34 -32.79 -4.26 -23.78
N MET A 35 -33.73 -3.48 -24.34
CA MET A 35 -33.63 -2.02 -24.35
C MET A 35 -33.94 -1.44 -22.96
N TYR A 36 -33.01 -0.63 -22.47
CA TYR A 36 -33.19 0.16 -21.26
C TYR A 36 -34.15 1.32 -21.52
N ASP A 37 -35.22 1.37 -20.73
CA ASP A 37 -36.14 2.51 -20.68
C ASP A 37 -35.93 3.32 -19.38
N PRO A 38 -35.35 4.53 -19.47
CA PRO A 38 -35.14 5.42 -18.31
C PRO A 38 -36.44 6.06 -17.79
N SER A 39 -37.52 6.04 -18.56
CA SER A 39 -38.82 6.64 -18.17
C SER A 39 -39.80 5.61 -17.61
N GLY A 40 -39.49 4.31 -17.75
CA GLY A 40 -40.33 3.21 -17.32
C GLY A 40 -39.82 2.46 -16.08
N PRO A 41 -40.39 1.29 -15.78
CA PRO A 41 -39.98 0.43 -14.66
C PRO A 41 -38.50 -0.01 -14.71
N GLY A 42 -37.89 0.03 -15.91
CA GLY A 42 -36.48 -0.32 -16.14
C GLY A 42 -35.50 0.52 -15.32
N ARG A 43 -35.80 1.80 -15.08
CA ARG A 43 -34.97 2.69 -14.26
C ARG A 43 -34.85 2.23 -12.81
N LEU A 44 -35.95 1.76 -12.20
CA LEU A 44 -35.94 1.29 -10.81
C LEU A 44 -35.16 -0.01 -10.66
N LEU A 45 -35.39 -0.96 -11.59
CA LEU A 45 -34.67 -2.23 -11.60
C LEU A 45 -33.17 -2.02 -11.84
N PHE A 46 -32.83 -1.11 -12.75
CA PHE A 46 -31.45 -0.75 -13.02
C PHE A 46 -30.77 -0.15 -11.78
N ALA A 47 -31.42 0.79 -11.09
CA ALA A 47 -30.91 1.37 -9.85
C ALA A 47 -30.74 0.31 -8.74
N PHE A 48 -31.66 -0.64 -8.63
CA PHE A 48 -31.57 -1.75 -7.68
C PHE A 48 -30.36 -2.65 -7.95
N PHE A 49 -30.18 -3.10 -9.19
CA PHE A 49 -29.02 -3.94 -9.54
C PHE A 49 -27.70 -3.17 -9.44
N ALA A 50 -27.69 -1.87 -9.75
CA ALA A 50 -26.54 -1.01 -9.52
C ALA A 50 -26.15 -0.94 -8.03
N ALA A 51 -27.12 -0.72 -7.14
CA ALA A 51 -26.90 -0.68 -5.69
C ALA A 51 -26.44 -2.04 -5.13
N MET A 52 -27.01 -3.14 -5.63
CA MET A 52 -26.61 -4.49 -5.24
C MET A 52 -25.17 -4.79 -5.67
N ALA A 53 -24.80 -4.44 -6.91
CA ALA A 53 -23.45 -4.64 -7.43
C ALA A 53 -22.40 -3.83 -6.64
N GLU A 54 -22.74 -2.61 -6.22
CA GLU A 54 -21.86 -1.79 -5.38
C GLU A 54 -21.69 -2.42 -3.98
N THR A 55 -22.78 -2.94 -3.41
CA THR A 55 -22.73 -3.63 -2.11
C THR A 55 -21.85 -4.88 -2.16
N GLU A 56 -21.97 -5.69 -3.22
CA GLU A 56 -21.13 -6.88 -3.40
C GLU A 56 -19.65 -6.50 -3.55
N ARG A 57 -19.34 -5.44 -4.29
CA ARG A 57 -17.98 -4.91 -4.40
C ARG A 57 -17.43 -4.48 -3.04
N GLU A 58 -18.21 -3.76 -2.24
CA GLU A 58 -17.76 -3.34 -0.91
C GLU A 58 -17.56 -4.53 0.02
N ASN A 59 -18.45 -5.54 -0.04
CA ASN A 59 -18.27 -6.78 0.72
C ASN A 59 -16.96 -7.51 0.37
N ILE A 60 -16.60 -7.59 -0.92
CA ILE A 60 -15.33 -8.17 -1.37
C ILE A 60 -14.14 -7.36 -0.82
N ARG A 61 -14.24 -6.03 -0.83
CA ARG A 61 -13.22 -5.14 -0.29
C ARG A 61 -13.04 -5.33 1.22
N GLU A 62 -14.13 -5.34 1.97
CA GLU A 62 -14.13 -5.53 3.41
C GLU A 62 -13.51 -6.89 3.79
N SER A 63 -13.99 -7.97 3.17
CA SER A 63 -13.44 -9.31 3.37
C SER A 63 -11.94 -9.39 3.05
N THR A 64 -11.48 -8.66 2.03
CA THR A 64 -10.05 -8.58 1.69
C THR A 64 -9.25 -7.84 2.76
N LEU A 65 -9.76 -6.73 3.30
CA LEU A 65 -9.12 -5.97 4.36
C LEU A 65 -9.04 -6.79 5.66
N GLU A 66 -10.10 -7.51 6.02
CA GLU A 66 -10.10 -8.44 7.16
C GLU A 66 -9.07 -9.56 6.99
N GLY A 67 -8.96 -10.10 5.77
CA GLY A 67 -7.95 -11.09 5.43
C GLY A 67 -6.53 -10.54 5.56
N LEU A 68 -6.29 -9.31 5.10
CA LEU A 68 -5.01 -8.62 5.23
C LEU A 68 -4.66 -8.30 6.69
N ASP A 69 -5.63 -7.86 7.51
CA ASP A 69 -5.41 -7.62 8.94
C ASP A 69 -5.09 -8.93 9.67
N THR A 70 -5.81 -10.01 9.36
CA THR A 70 -5.54 -11.33 9.92
C THR A 70 -4.14 -11.83 9.53
N ALA A 71 -3.73 -11.63 8.28
CA ALA A 71 -2.38 -11.94 7.82
C ALA A 71 -1.32 -11.07 8.54
N ALA A 72 -1.58 -9.78 8.70
CA ALA A 72 -0.72 -8.84 9.41
C ALA A 72 -0.52 -9.23 10.88
N ARG A 73 -1.58 -9.65 11.58
CA ARG A 73 -1.49 -10.18 12.96
C ARG A 73 -0.62 -11.45 13.06
N LYS A 74 -0.57 -12.25 11.99
CA LYS A 74 0.32 -13.41 11.86
C LYS A 74 1.75 -13.03 11.42
N GLY A 75 2.06 -11.74 11.27
CA GLY A 75 3.35 -11.21 10.83
C GLY A 75 3.52 -11.11 9.31
N ASN A 76 2.49 -11.45 8.53
CA ASN A 76 2.50 -11.40 7.07
C ASN A 76 1.86 -10.09 6.59
N HIS A 77 2.65 -9.02 6.53
CA HIS A 77 2.20 -7.70 6.07
C HIS A 77 2.15 -7.53 4.54
N GLY A 78 2.48 -8.58 3.79
CA GLY A 78 2.56 -8.54 2.32
C GLY A 78 3.67 -7.62 1.79
N GLY A 79 3.53 -7.16 0.55
CA GLY A 79 4.46 -6.23 -0.09
C GLY A 79 5.71 -6.87 -0.71
N ARG A 80 6.59 -6.03 -1.26
CA ARG A 80 7.83 -6.48 -1.90
C ARG A 80 8.88 -6.81 -0.83
N PRO A 81 9.46 -8.02 -0.81
CA PRO A 81 10.53 -8.36 0.13
C PRO A 81 11.70 -7.36 0.09
N PRO A 82 12.25 -6.98 1.25
CA PRO A 82 13.41 -6.10 1.31
C PRO A 82 14.62 -6.77 0.65
N VAL A 83 15.29 -6.01 -0.21
CA VAL A 83 16.50 -6.48 -0.93
C VAL A 83 17.76 -6.29 -0.09
N ILE A 84 17.75 -5.31 0.81
CA ILE A 84 18.83 -5.03 1.76
C ILE A 84 18.35 -5.57 3.10
N THR A 85 19.09 -6.54 3.64
CA THR A 85 18.81 -7.15 4.95
C THR A 85 19.46 -6.36 6.08
N GLU A 86 19.07 -6.65 7.32
CA GLU A 86 19.65 -6.02 8.50
C GLU A 86 21.15 -6.35 8.63
N ASP A 87 21.56 -7.58 8.30
CA ASP A 87 22.97 -7.99 8.31
C ASP A 87 23.83 -7.19 7.32
N MET A 88 23.27 -6.91 6.14
CA MET A 88 23.90 -6.03 5.15
C MET A 88 24.06 -4.61 5.72
N LEU A 89 23.04 -4.10 6.43
CA LEU A 89 23.12 -2.78 7.07
C LEU A 89 24.18 -2.74 8.17
N HIS A 90 24.24 -3.74 9.04
CA HIS A 90 25.27 -3.83 10.07
C HIS A 90 26.69 -3.88 9.48
N THR A 91 26.88 -4.70 8.44
CA THR A 91 28.18 -4.81 7.75
C THR A 91 28.60 -3.47 7.15
N VAL A 92 27.65 -2.76 6.52
CA VAL A 92 27.89 -1.43 5.93
C VAL A 92 28.22 -0.40 7.01
N LEU A 93 27.45 -0.35 8.10
CA LEU A 93 27.66 0.62 9.19
C LEU A 93 29.03 0.44 9.83
N ARG A 94 29.47 -0.81 10.03
CA ARG A 94 30.81 -1.11 10.53
C ARG A 94 31.89 -0.59 9.59
N ARG A 95 31.85 -0.98 8.30
CA ARG A 95 32.85 -0.53 7.31
C ARG A 95 32.85 0.98 7.09
N ARG A 96 31.70 1.63 7.21
CA ARG A 96 31.59 3.09 7.21
C ARG A 96 32.28 3.74 8.40
N ALA A 97 32.23 3.12 9.59
CA ALA A 97 32.95 3.58 10.77
C ALA A 97 34.47 3.43 10.59
N ASP A 98 34.90 2.40 9.84
CA ASP A 98 36.29 2.17 9.46
C ASP A 98 36.78 3.13 8.35
N GLY A 99 35.92 4.03 7.86
CA GLY A 99 36.26 5.08 6.89
C GLY A 99 36.12 4.67 5.42
N GLU A 100 35.62 3.48 5.11
CA GLU A 100 35.40 3.03 3.74
C GLU A 100 34.32 3.85 3.03
N SER A 101 34.54 4.12 1.74
CA SER A 101 33.55 4.79 0.90
C SER A 101 32.44 3.83 0.45
N VAL A 102 31.30 4.39 0.11
CA VAL A 102 30.12 3.67 -0.37
C VAL A 102 30.40 2.80 -1.58
N GLU A 103 31.18 3.33 -2.51
CA GLU A 103 31.50 2.73 -3.80
C GLU A 103 32.38 1.50 -3.61
N GLN A 104 33.19 1.48 -2.55
CA GLN A 104 34.00 0.32 -2.16
C GLN A 104 33.15 -0.76 -1.47
N ILE A 105 32.14 -0.35 -0.68
CA ILE A 105 31.31 -1.29 0.09
C ILE A 105 30.23 -1.96 -0.78
N GLN A 106 29.63 -1.22 -1.73
CA GLN A 106 28.47 -1.68 -2.50
C GLN A 106 28.70 -2.99 -3.29
N PRO A 107 29.82 -3.19 -4.02
CA PRO A 107 30.05 -4.41 -4.80
C PRO A 107 30.02 -5.69 -3.95
N ASP A 108 30.52 -5.61 -2.72
CA ASP A 108 30.63 -6.73 -1.79
C ASP A 108 29.29 -7.15 -1.16
N LEU A 109 28.26 -6.32 -1.30
CA LEU A 109 26.94 -6.62 -0.77
C LEU A 109 26.18 -7.51 -1.75
N ILE A 110 25.82 -8.72 -1.32
CA ILE A 110 25.10 -9.68 -2.17
C ILE A 110 23.63 -9.76 -1.76
N ILE A 111 22.73 -9.66 -2.75
CA ILE A 111 21.29 -9.83 -2.55
C ILE A 111 20.99 -11.32 -2.28
N PRO A 112 20.33 -11.66 -1.16
CA PRO A 112 20.10 -13.06 -0.79
C PRO A 112 18.87 -13.70 -1.47
N THR A 113 17.86 -12.90 -1.85
CA THR A 113 16.56 -13.42 -2.32
C THR A 113 16.01 -12.66 -3.54
N GLY A 114 15.08 -13.30 -4.25
CA GLY A 114 14.35 -12.71 -5.38
C GLY A 114 15.09 -12.76 -6.72
N LYS A 115 14.54 -12.08 -7.72
CA LYS A 115 14.99 -12.16 -9.13
C LYS A 115 16.45 -11.71 -9.37
N ARG A 116 17.04 -10.92 -8.47
CA ARG A 116 18.43 -10.43 -8.55
C ARG A 116 19.34 -11.05 -7.49
N LYS A 117 18.99 -12.25 -7.01
CA LYS A 117 19.83 -13.00 -6.07
C LYS A 117 21.25 -13.16 -6.65
N GLY A 118 22.27 -12.96 -5.81
CA GLY A 118 23.68 -13.06 -6.22
C GLY A 118 24.26 -11.80 -6.86
N GLN A 119 23.45 -10.78 -7.15
CA GLN A 119 23.92 -9.49 -7.67
C GLN A 119 24.04 -8.45 -6.56
N SER A 120 24.86 -7.43 -6.80
CA SER A 120 24.96 -6.28 -5.90
C SER A 120 23.73 -5.36 -6.01
N PRO A 121 23.25 -4.77 -4.91
CA PRO A 121 22.19 -3.77 -4.94
C PRO A 121 22.55 -2.58 -5.84
N SER A 122 21.55 -1.93 -6.44
CA SER A 122 21.83 -0.70 -7.18
C SER A 122 22.25 0.42 -6.23
N ALA A 123 23.17 1.28 -6.67
CA ALA A 123 23.68 2.41 -5.89
C ALA A 123 22.52 3.29 -5.38
N ALA A 124 21.53 3.57 -6.23
CA ALA A 124 20.36 4.35 -5.85
C ALA A 124 19.50 3.68 -4.76
N LYS A 125 19.40 2.35 -4.76
CA LYS A 125 18.69 1.62 -3.70
C LYS A 125 19.48 1.65 -2.40
N TRP A 126 20.80 1.49 -2.49
CA TRP A 126 21.70 1.62 -1.35
C TRP A 126 21.61 3.01 -0.69
N TRP A 127 21.72 4.09 -1.48
CA TRP A 127 21.65 5.47 -0.97
C TRP A 127 20.34 5.77 -0.25
N ARG A 128 19.22 5.30 -0.83
CA ARG A 128 17.91 5.44 -0.19
C ARG A 128 17.87 4.71 1.14
N THR A 129 18.19 3.43 1.16
CA THR A 129 18.09 2.62 2.39
C THR A 129 19.09 3.08 3.46
N SER A 130 20.31 3.48 3.11
CA SER A 130 21.30 3.99 4.07
C SER A 130 20.82 5.28 4.75
N ARG A 131 20.23 6.22 3.98
CA ARG A 131 19.62 7.43 4.56
C ARG A 131 18.48 7.10 5.53
N TYR A 132 17.58 6.21 5.15
CA TYR A 132 16.47 5.81 6.03
C TYR A 132 16.96 5.04 7.26
N ALA A 133 17.99 4.21 7.13
CA ALA A 133 18.56 3.44 8.24
C ALA A 133 19.22 4.35 9.28
N HIS A 134 19.98 5.36 8.83
CA HIS A 134 20.57 6.34 9.75
C HIS A 134 19.48 7.13 10.50
N VAL A 135 18.45 7.63 9.80
CA VAL A 135 17.32 8.34 10.43
C VAL A 135 16.57 7.44 11.42
N ARG A 136 16.34 6.16 11.07
CA ARG A 136 15.65 5.18 11.93
C ARG A 136 16.50 4.81 13.15
N ALA A 137 17.80 4.69 13.00
CA ALA A 137 18.73 4.44 14.10
C ALA A 137 18.76 5.63 15.08
N VAL A 138 18.87 6.86 14.54
CA VAL A 138 18.82 8.10 15.35
C VAL A 138 17.48 8.21 16.08
N SER A 139 16.35 7.97 15.41
CA SER A 139 15.02 8.02 16.05
C SER A 139 14.84 6.95 17.13
N LYS A 140 15.40 5.75 16.93
CA LYS A 140 15.34 4.66 17.92
C LYS A 140 16.23 4.94 19.13
N ILE A 141 17.40 5.53 18.93
CA ILE A 141 18.28 6.03 20.01
C ILE A 141 17.57 7.16 20.78
N GLU A 142 16.88 8.06 20.09
CA GLU A 142 16.12 9.15 20.72
C GLU A 142 14.93 8.66 21.54
N GLN A 143 14.21 7.63 21.07
CA GLN A 143 13.14 6.98 21.83
C GLN A 143 13.65 6.17 23.05
N LEU A 144 14.88 5.66 22.99
CA LEU A 144 15.52 4.91 24.07
C LEU A 144 16.30 5.80 25.04
N ARG A 145 16.43 7.11 24.76
CA ARG A 145 16.99 8.03 25.75
C ARG A 145 16.01 8.16 26.91
N PRO A 146 16.44 7.91 28.16
CA PRO A 146 15.58 8.16 29.31
C PRO A 146 15.19 9.65 29.29
N ARG A 147 13.89 9.93 29.39
CA ARG A 147 13.41 11.30 29.63
C ARG A 147 14.15 11.85 30.86
N PRO A 148 14.64 13.10 30.86
CA PRO A 148 15.41 13.65 31.96
C PRO A 148 14.48 13.89 33.16
N VAL A 149 14.17 12.83 33.91
CA VAL A 149 13.52 12.92 35.22
C VAL A 149 14.56 13.24 36.31
N LEU A 150 15.85 13.16 35.96
CA LEU A 150 16.97 13.26 36.91
C LEU A 150 17.64 14.64 36.99
N LEU A 151 17.10 15.68 36.35
CA LEU A 151 17.56 17.06 36.58
C LEU A 151 16.67 17.84 37.56
N ALA A 152 15.44 17.39 37.83
CA ALA A 152 14.51 18.11 38.71
C ALA A 152 14.68 17.81 40.22
N LEU A 153 15.38 16.72 40.58
CA LEU A 153 15.53 16.31 41.99
C LEU A 153 16.83 16.79 42.66
N VAL A 154 17.77 17.35 41.91
CA VAL A 154 19.03 17.87 42.50
C VAL A 154 18.91 19.33 42.96
N GLU A 155 17.99 20.11 42.40
CA GLU A 155 17.80 21.52 42.81
C GLU A 155 17.00 21.68 44.12
N HIS A 156 16.32 20.66 44.62
CA HIS A 156 15.59 20.72 45.90
C HIS A 156 16.37 20.17 47.10
N ALA A 157 17.64 19.76 46.91
CA ALA A 157 18.49 19.20 47.97
C ALA A 157 19.67 20.11 48.35
N ILE A 158 19.80 21.30 47.76
CA ILE A 158 20.87 22.28 48.05
C ILE A 158 20.29 23.66 48.46
N ALA A 159 19.08 23.69 49.04
CA ALA A 159 18.51 24.89 49.66
C ALA A 159 18.40 24.73 51.18
#